data_AF-A0AAN7Z478-F1
#
_entry.id   AF-A0AAN7Z478-F1
#
_cell.length_a   1.000
_cell.length_b   1.000
_cell.length_c   1.000
_cell.angle_alpha   90.00
_cell.angle_beta   90.00
_cell.angle_gamma   90.00
#
_symmetry.space_group_name_H-M   'P 1'
#
loop_
_entity.id
_entity.type
_entity.pdbx_description
1 polymer ?
#
loop_
_entity_poly.entity_id
_entity_poly.type
_entity_poly.pdbx_seq_one_letter_code
_entity_poly.pdbx_strand_id
1 'polypeptide(L)'
;MSASQDRHATVKATFGQRATQTDHPLAAYLLRLMELKQSNLCLSADVSNARELLQLADAIGPSIVLFKTHYDLVAGWDYHPKTGTGAKLGALARKHGFLIFEDRKFGDIGRTVQLQYTAGTARIIDWAHIVNINMIPGKPAVKALAEAAKHWRSRVNYEVNTSVTVGTPVSDSFNDNGEEEAEEADTVGAMHPHPPPTQHRDSNSTGRKGSIVSITTLTQSFEPADSPRFATTIAEGDELVYAGIEEPPWERGLLILAQMSSAGNYMTPEYTRACQEACT
;
A
#
# COMPACT_ATOMS: atom_id res chain seq x y z
N MET A 1 -5.70 0.47 -50.74
CA MET A 1 -4.31 0.00 -50.96
C MET A 1 -3.66 -0.13 -49.59
N SER A 2 -3.48 -1.35 -49.11
CA SER A 2 -2.93 -1.63 -47.77
C SER A 2 -1.42 -1.40 -47.82
N ALA A 3 -0.94 -0.27 -47.29
CA ALA A 3 0.47 -0.14 -46.98
C ALA A 3 0.83 -1.29 -46.02
N SER A 4 1.76 -2.13 -46.42
CA SER A 4 2.40 -3.11 -45.55
C SER A 4 3.04 -2.34 -44.40
N GLN A 5 2.33 -2.21 -43.27
CA GLN A 5 2.95 -1.77 -42.03
C GLN A 5 3.99 -2.81 -41.68
N ASP A 6 5.27 -2.47 -41.85
CA ASP A 6 6.37 -3.28 -41.36
C ASP A 6 6.13 -3.51 -39.87
N ARG A 7 5.77 -4.76 -39.54
CA ARG A 7 5.47 -5.14 -38.17
C ARG A 7 6.73 -4.98 -37.35
N HIS A 8 6.63 -4.30 -36.22
CA HIS A 8 7.75 -4.06 -35.31
C HIS A 8 8.45 -5.38 -34.97
N ALA A 9 9.79 -5.36 -34.87
CA ALA A 9 10.60 -6.58 -34.69
C ALA A 9 10.20 -7.41 -33.46
N THR A 10 9.65 -6.75 -32.42
CA THR A 10 9.15 -7.40 -31.20
C THR A 10 7.99 -8.36 -31.42
N VAL A 11 7.28 -8.29 -32.56
CA VAL A 11 6.19 -9.23 -32.90
C VAL A 11 6.71 -10.66 -33.08
N LYS A 12 7.97 -10.82 -33.48
CA LYS A 12 8.60 -12.13 -33.69
C LYS A 12 9.50 -12.57 -32.52
N ALA A 13 9.84 -11.65 -31.62
CA ALA A 13 10.70 -11.94 -30.49
C ALA A 13 9.91 -12.59 -29.34
N THR A 14 10.52 -13.55 -28.64
CA THR A 14 9.92 -14.16 -27.44
C THR A 14 9.83 -13.14 -26.29
N PHE A 15 9.04 -13.44 -25.26
CA PHE A 15 8.97 -12.56 -24.09
C PHE A 15 10.34 -12.47 -23.40
N GLY A 16 11.06 -13.59 -23.28
CA GLY A 16 12.44 -13.61 -22.75
C GLY A 16 13.41 -12.70 -23.53
N GLN A 17 13.39 -12.74 -24.86
CA GLN A 17 14.24 -11.86 -25.69
C GLN A 17 13.89 -10.38 -25.49
N ARG A 18 12.59 -10.06 -25.45
CA ARG A 18 12.11 -8.70 -25.21
C ARG A 18 12.49 -8.21 -23.82
N ALA A 19 12.51 -9.09 -22.82
CA ALA A 19 12.88 -8.75 -21.45
C ALA A 19 14.33 -8.27 -21.35
N THR A 20 15.25 -8.81 -22.18
CA THR A 20 16.65 -8.36 -22.22
C THR A 20 16.88 -7.04 -22.94
N GLN A 21 15.90 -6.56 -23.70
CA GLN A 21 16.01 -5.36 -24.55
C GLN A 21 15.22 -4.16 -23.99
N THR A 22 14.46 -4.34 -22.92
CA THR A 22 13.64 -3.27 -22.34
C THR A 22 14.37 -2.58 -21.19
N ASP A 23 14.34 -1.26 -21.18
CA ASP A 23 15.03 -0.47 -20.16
C ASP A 23 14.24 -0.41 -18.84
N HIS A 24 12.91 -0.55 -18.88
CA HIS A 24 12.08 -0.40 -17.70
C HIS A 24 12.06 -1.69 -16.84
N PRO A 25 12.51 -1.66 -15.57
CA PRO A 25 12.63 -2.87 -14.74
C PRO A 25 11.33 -3.66 -14.62
N LEU A 26 10.21 -2.97 -14.38
CA LEU A 26 8.89 -3.63 -14.28
C LEU A 26 8.44 -4.27 -15.60
N ALA A 27 8.81 -3.69 -16.75
CA ALA A 27 8.48 -4.28 -18.05
C ALA A 27 9.33 -5.54 -18.30
N ALA A 28 10.62 -5.51 -17.96
CA ALA A 28 11.49 -6.68 -18.02
C ALA A 28 10.99 -7.80 -17.09
N TYR A 29 10.56 -7.44 -15.88
CA TYR A 29 9.94 -8.36 -14.93
C TYR A 29 8.67 -9.00 -15.51
N LEU A 30 7.72 -8.21 -16.02
CA LEU A 30 6.48 -8.73 -16.59
C LEU A 30 6.75 -9.69 -17.75
N LEU A 31 7.69 -9.36 -18.65
CA LEU A 31 8.05 -10.22 -19.78
C LEU A 31 8.68 -11.54 -19.32
N ARG A 32 9.57 -11.52 -18.32
CA ARG A 32 10.10 -12.75 -17.72
C ARG A 32 9.01 -13.58 -17.06
N LEU A 33 8.07 -12.93 -16.37
CA LEU A 33 6.93 -13.60 -15.75
C LEU A 33 6.04 -14.28 -16.79
N MET A 34 5.79 -13.62 -17.94
CA MET A 34 5.04 -14.19 -19.05
C MET A 34 5.71 -15.45 -19.62
N GLU A 35 7.03 -15.41 -19.79
CA GLU A 35 7.82 -16.57 -20.21
C GLU A 35 7.77 -17.68 -19.16
N LEU A 36 7.99 -17.36 -17.88
CA LEU A 36 7.99 -18.34 -16.79
C LEU A 36 6.63 -19.05 -16.64
N LYS A 37 5.54 -18.30 -16.69
CA LYS A 37 4.18 -18.82 -16.51
C LYS A 37 3.55 -19.35 -17.78
N GLN A 38 4.21 -19.17 -18.93
CA GLN A 38 3.64 -19.45 -20.26
C GLN A 38 2.24 -18.82 -20.42
N SER A 39 2.09 -17.60 -19.90
CA SER A 39 0.82 -16.86 -19.89
C SER A 39 1.06 -15.42 -20.27
N ASN A 40 0.18 -14.90 -21.11
CA ASN A 40 0.07 -13.48 -21.44
C ASN A 40 -1.30 -12.92 -21.05
N LEU A 41 -2.02 -13.64 -20.18
CA LEU A 41 -3.39 -13.30 -19.80
C LEU A 41 -3.39 -12.18 -18.76
N CYS A 42 -4.10 -11.11 -19.10
CA CYS A 42 -4.53 -10.07 -18.17
C CYS A 42 -6.02 -10.29 -17.86
N LEU A 43 -6.37 -10.45 -16.58
CA LEU A 43 -7.76 -10.54 -16.16
C LEU A 43 -8.29 -9.14 -15.81
N SER A 44 -9.43 -8.76 -16.39
CA SER A 44 -10.24 -7.62 -15.92
C SER A 44 -11.19 -8.09 -14.82
N ALA A 45 -10.88 -7.77 -13.56
CA ALA A 45 -11.64 -8.24 -12.41
C ALA A 45 -12.68 -7.21 -11.95
N ASP A 46 -13.71 -7.00 -12.79
CA ASP A 46 -14.78 -6.03 -12.52
C ASP A 46 -15.90 -6.65 -11.67
N VAL A 47 -15.55 -7.03 -10.43
CA VAL A 47 -16.48 -7.59 -9.43
C VAL A 47 -16.96 -6.54 -8.45
N SER A 48 -18.11 -6.77 -7.81
CA SER A 48 -18.78 -5.73 -7.03
C SER A 48 -18.29 -5.57 -5.59
N ASN A 49 -17.50 -6.50 -5.04
CA ASN A 49 -17.07 -6.44 -3.64
C ASN A 49 -15.66 -7.01 -3.39
N ALA A 50 -15.01 -6.53 -2.32
CA ALA A 50 -13.61 -6.84 -2.03
C ALA A 50 -13.34 -8.31 -1.72
N ARG A 51 -14.32 -9.04 -1.14
CA ARG A 51 -14.17 -10.46 -0.83
C ARG A 51 -14.08 -11.28 -2.11
N GLU A 52 -15.01 -11.05 -3.03
CA GLU A 52 -15.02 -11.71 -4.33
C GLU A 52 -13.77 -11.39 -5.14
N LEU A 53 -13.29 -10.15 -5.09
CA LEU A 53 -12.05 -9.73 -5.76
C LEU A 53 -10.85 -10.55 -5.29
N LEU A 54 -10.68 -10.70 -3.97
CA LEU A 54 -9.57 -11.46 -3.38
C LEU A 54 -9.71 -12.97 -3.64
N GLN A 55 -10.92 -13.52 -3.57
CA GLN A 55 -11.17 -14.93 -3.90
C GLN A 55 -10.86 -15.24 -5.37
N LEU A 56 -11.29 -14.36 -6.28
CA LEU A 56 -10.99 -14.48 -7.70
C LEU A 56 -9.49 -14.39 -7.96
N ALA A 57 -8.80 -13.42 -7.33
CA ALA A 57 -7.35 -13.28 -7.45
C ALA A 57 -6.58 -14.51 -6.97
N ASP A 58 -6.98 -15.12 -5.84
CA ASP A 58 -6.34 -16.34 -5.33
C ASP A 58 -6.60 -17.55 -6.24
N ALA A 59 -7.82 -17.67 -6.79
CA ALA A 59 -8.20 -18.80 -7.65
C ALA A 59 -7.55 -18.74 -9.03
N ILE A 60 -7.51 -17.57 -9.67
CA ILE A 60 -7.02 -17.39 -11.04
C ILE A 60 -5.55 -17.02 -11.11
N GLY A 61 -4.96 -16.58 -9.98
CA GLY A 61 -3.59 -16.09 -9.87
C GLY A 61 -2.56 -16.94 -10.62
N PRO A 62 -2.55 -18.29 -10.48
CA PRO A 62 -1.61 -19.15 -11.20
C PRO A 62 -1.65 -19.04 -12.73
N SER A 63 -2.77 -18.64 -13.32
CA SER A 63 -3.00 -18.61 -14.77
C SER A 63 -2.76 -17.25 -15.43
N ILE A 64 -2.60 -16.19 -14.64
CA ILE A 64 -2.51 -14.80 -15.15
C ILE A 64 -1.15 -14.16 -14.85
N VAL A 65 -0.81 -13.13 -15.59
CA VAL A 65 0.37 -12.28 -15.33
C VAL A 65 0.00 -10.87 -14.89
N LEU A 66 -1.24 -10.46 -15.14
CA LEU A 66 -1.74 -9.14 -14.81
C LEU A 66 -3.18 -9.25 -14.28
N PHE A 67 -3.44 -8.66 -13.12
CA PHE A 67 -4.75 -8.58 -12.49
C PHE A 67 -5.19 -7.12 -12.51
N LYS A 68 -6.11 -6.79 -13.40
CA LYS A 68 -6.60 -5.43 -13.59
C LYS A 68 -7.79 -5.15 -12.67
N THR A 69 -7.72 -4.05 -11.94
CA THR A 69 -8.74 -3.61 -10.99
C THR A 69 -9.40 -2.30 -11.42
N HIS A 70 -10.57 -2.06 -10.84
CA HIS A 70 -11.19 -0.74 -10.68
C HIS A 70 -11.61 -0.64 -9.21
N TYR A 71 -10.70 -0.23 -8.33
CA TYR A 71 -10.98 -0.24 -6.88
C TYR A 71 -12.21 0.61 -6.51
N ASP A 72 -12.49 1.63 -7.30
CA ASP A 72 -13.61 2.58 -7.13
C ASP A 72 -14.99 1.96 -7.40
N LEU A 73 -15.04 0.79 -8.06
CA LEU A 73 -16.27 0.00 -8.23
C LEU A 73 -16.49 -1.03 -7.12
N VAL A 74 -15.46 -1.30 -6.30
CA VAL A 74 -15.45 -2.42 -5.36
C VAL A 74 -16.02 -1.98 -4.00
N ALA A 75 -17.20 -2.50 -3.66
CA ALA A 75 -17.77 -2.29 -2.35
C ALA A 75 -16.94 -2.97 -1.23
N GLY A 76 -16.82 -2.29 -0.10
CA GLY A 76 -16.09 -2.80 1.07
C GLY A 76 -14.57 -2.84 0.87
N TRP A 77 -14.01 -1.99 0.01
CA TRP A 77 -12.56 -1.80 -0.07
C TRP A 77 -12.02 -1.28 1.26
N ASP A 78 -11.16 -2.06 1.91
CA ASP A 78 -10.45 -1.66 3.12
C ASP A 78 -9.17 -0.90 2.72
N TYR A 79 -9.09 0.37 3.12
CA TYR A 79 -8.00 1.29 2.80
C TYR A 79 -6.79 1.19 3.74
N HIS A 80 -6.79 0.26 4.70
CA HIS A 80 -5.65 0.13 5.61
C HIS A 80 -4.37 -0.26 4.85
N PRO A 81 -3.26 0.50 4.95
CA PRO A 81 -2.08 0.28 4.10
C PRO A 81 -1.39 -1.08 4.27
N LYS A 82 -1.47 -1.69 5.46
CA LYS A 82 -0.78 -2.96 5.77
C LYS A 82 -1.71 -4.18 5.79
N THR A 83 -3.01 -3.98 5.98
CA THR A 83 -3.97 -5.10 6.20
C THR A 83 -5.24 -4.99 5.34
N GLY A 84 -5.35 -3.92 4.57
CA GLY A 84 -6.50 -3.64 3.72
C GLY A 84 -6.51 -4.45 2.44
N THR A 85 -7.47 -4.15 1.57
CA THR A 85 -7.69 -4.91 0.33
C THR A 85 -6.48 -4.85 -0.59
N GLY A 86 -5.87 -3.67 -0.74
CA GLY A 86 -4.66 -3.50 -1.56
C GLY A 86 -3.48 -4.33 -1.06
N ALA A 87 -3.24 -4.35 0.26
CA ALA A 87 -2.17 -5.15 0.87
C ALA A 87 -2.40 -6.66 0.68
N LYS A 88 -3.63 -7.13 0.91
CA LYS A 88 -4.01 -8.54 0.68
C LYS A 88 -3.88 -8.94 -0.78
N LEU A 89 -4.25 -8.06 -1.71
CA LEU A 89 -4.08 -8.30 -3.14
C LEU A 89 -2.59 -8.35 -3.52
N GLY A 90 -1.76 -7.51 -2.90
CA GLY A 90 -0.30 -7.56 -3.03
C GLY A 90 0.31 -8.90 -2.55
N ALA A 91 -0.18 -9.43 -1.42
CA ALA A 91 0.22 -10.76 -0.95
C ALA A 91 -0.12 -11.86 -1.96
N LEU A 92 -1.33 -11.84 -2.53
CA LEU A 92 -1.74 -12.77 -3.59
C LEU A 92 -0.91 -12.62 -4.87
N ALA A 93 -0.57 -11.38 -5.24
CA ALA A 93 0.27 -11.06 -6.37
C ALA A 93 1.68 -11.68 -6.23
N ARG A 94 2.27 -11.61 -5.03
CA ARG A 94 3.55 -12.27 -4.70
C ARG A 94 3.44 -13.79 -4.73
N LYS A 95 2.43 -14.33 -4.03
CA LYS A 95 2.17 -15.78 -3.93
C LYS A 95 2.01 -16.44 -5.29
N HIS A 96 1.25 -15.83 -6.19
CA HIS A 96 0.87 -16.43 -7.48
C HIS A 96 1.66 -15.91 -8.67
N GLY A 97 2.49 -14.89 -8.50
CA GLY A 97 3.26 -14.30 -9.58
C GLY A 97 2.36 -13.61 -10.60
N PHE A 98 1.76 -12.48 -10.23
CA PHE A 98 1.10 -11.56 -11.15
C PHE A 98 1.33 -10.11 -10.72
N LEU A 99 1.20 -9.16 -11.65
CA LEU A 99 1.22 -7.74 -11.33
C LEU A 99 -0.21 -7.21 -11.17
N ILE A 100 -0.35 -6.12 -10.42
CA ILE A 100 -1.63 -5.43 -10.22
C ILE A 100 -1.67 -4.19 -11.11
N PHE A 101 -2.68 -4.08 -11.95
CA PHE A 101 -2.93 -2.92 -12.80
C PHE A 101 -4.21 -2.21 -12.38
N GLU A 102 -4.09 -1.04 -11.78
CA GLU A 102 -5.25 -0.21 -11.48
C GLU A 102 -5.63 0.63 -12.71
N ASP A 103 -6.81 0.35 -13.26
CA ASP A 103 -7.33 0.93 -14.51
C ASP A 103 -8.03 2.28 -14.27
N ARG A 104 -7.36 3.15 -13.52
CA ARG A 104 -7.91 4.44 -13.03
C ARG A 104 -8.18 5.44 -14.14
N LYS A 105 -7.51 5.32 -15.30
CA LYS A 105 -7.57 6.21 -16.45
C LYS A 105 -7.42 7.68 -16.03
N PHE A 106 -6.27 8.02 -15.46
CA PHE A 106 -5.97 9.40 -15.08
C PHE A 106 -6.19 10.35 -16.26
N GLY A 107 -6.60 11.58 -15.97
CA GLY A 107 -6.96 12.57 -16.99
C GLY A 107 -6.88 14.00 -16.48
N ASP A 108 -5.99 14.24 -15.51
CA ASP A 108 -5.79 15.54 -14.86
C ASP A 108 -4.32 15.97 -14.97
N ILE A 109 -3.98 17.19 -14.55
CA ILE A 109 -2.65 17.79 -14.65
C ILE A 109 -1.97 17.98 -13.30
N GLY A 110 -0.65 18.18 -13.35
CA GLY A 110 0.16 18.77 -12.28
C GLY A 110 -0.03 18.11 -10.91
N ARG A 111 -0.25 18.92 -9.88
CA ARG A 111 -0.36 18.43 -8.50
C ARG A 111 -1.61 17.59 -8.26
N THR A 112 -2.69 17.83 -9.00
CA THR A 112 -3.95 17.10 -8.81
C THR A 112 -3.76 15.63 -9.16
N VAL A 113 -3.19 15.32 -10.34
CA VAL A 113 -2.95 13.92 -10.74
C VAL A 113 -1.94 13.22 -9.83
N GLN A 114 -0.94 13.95 -9.32
CA GLN A 114 0.01 13.43 -8.32
C GLN A 114 -0.70 12.99 -7.03
N LEU A 115 -1.63 13.81 -6.51
CA LEU A 115 -2.36 13.49 -5.28
C LEU A 115 -3.41 12.40 -5.49
N GLN A 116 -4.07 12.37 -6.66
CA GLN A 116 -4.98 11.26 -7.01
C GLN A 116 -4.25 9.91 -7.06
N TYR A 117 -2.97 9.92 -7.46
CA TYR A 117 -2.15 8.72 -7.53
C TYR A 117 -1.53 8.31 -6.18
N THR A 118 -0.99 9.29 -5.43
CA THR A 118 -0.13 9.02 -4.26
C THR A 118 -0.79 9.21 -2.90
N ALA A 119 -1.95 9.86 -2.86
CA ALA A 119 -2.63 10.26 -1.63
C ALA A 119 -4.11 9.86 -1.66
N GLY A 120 -4.94 10.58 -0.91
CA GLY A 120 -6.34 10.25 -0.72
C GLY A 120 -6.52 8.96 0.09
N THR A 121 -7.72 8.41 0.04
CA THR A 121 -8.03 7.12 0.67
C THR A 121 -7.37 5.98 -0.10
N ALA A 122 -7.42 6.02 -1.42
CA ALA A 122 -7.01 4.93 -2.29
C ALA A 122 -5.49 4.68 -2.29
N ARG A 123 -4.68 5.74 -2.22
CA ARG A 123 -3.20 5.69 -2.27
C ARG A 123 -2.71 4.66 -3.30
N ILE A 124 -3.21 4.78 -4.53
CA ILE A 124 -3.08 3.75 -5.59
C ILE A 124 -1.63 3.28 -5.76
N ILE A 125 -0.67 4.20 -5.67
CA ILE A 125 0.76 3.90 -5.79
C ILE A 125 1.29 2.83 -4.83
N ASP A 126 0.68 2.68 -3.66
CA ASP A 126 1.19 1.76 -2.63
C ASP A 126 0.97 0.30 -2.98
N TRP A 127 -0.05 -0.02 -3.78
CA TRP A 127 -0.45 -1.39 -4.07
C TRP A 127 -0.54 -1.72 -5.57
N ALA A 128 -0.79 -0.73 -6.43
CA ALA A 128 -0.82 -0.95 -7.88
C ALA A 128 0.59 -0.88 -8.47
N HIS A 129 0.99 -1.92 -9.20
CA HIS A 129 2.26 -1.95 -9.92
C HIS A 129 2.19 -1.09 -11.18
N ILE A 130 1.03 -1.12 -11.85
CA ILE A 130 0.78 -0.41 -13.10
C ILE A 130 -0.47 0.44 -12.94
N VAL A 131 -0.45 1.64 -13.50
CA VAL A 131 -1.64 2.49 -13.71
C VAL A 131 -1.68 2.98 -15.15
N ASN A 132 -2.76 3.66 -15.54
CA ASN A 132 -2.89 4.22 -16.88
C ASN A 132 -3.40 5.66 -16.91
N ILE A 133 -3.11 6.36 -18.02
CA ILE A 133 -3.44 7.76 -18.23
C ILE A 133 -3.94 8.02 -19.66
N ASN A 134 -4.97 8.86 -19.77
CA ASN A 134 -5.37 9.51 -21.02
C ASN A 134 -4.47 10.73 -21.25
N MET A 135 -3.95 10.88 -22.46
CA MET A 135 -3.04 11.98 -22.84
C MET A 135 -3.75 13.29 -23.20
N ILE A 136 -5.06 13.39 -22.94
CA ILE A 136 -5.85 14.62 -23.12
C ILE A 136 -5.20 15.83 -22.41
N PRO A 137 -4.66 15.71 -21.17
CA PRO A 137 -4.03 16.84 -20.49
C PRO A 137 -2.60 17.16 -20.99
N GLY A 138 -2.06 16.36 -21.91
CA GLY A 138 -0.73 16.54 -22.52
C GLY A 138 0.43 15.87 -21.78
N LYS A 139 1.60 15.87 -22.43
CA LYS A 139 2.86 15.25 -21.93
C LYS A 139 3.26 15.65 -20.50
N PRO A 140 3.00 16.89 -20.02
CA PRO A 140 3.30 17.24 -18.63
C PRO A 140 2.60 16.36 -17.58
N ALA A 141 1.44 15.78 -17.87
CA ALA A 141 0.75 14.90 -16.91
C ALA A 141 1.48 13.56 -16.71
N VAL A 142 2.10 13.01 -17.76
CA VAL A 142 2.99 11.84 -17.68
C VAL A 142 4.20 12.14 -16.79
N LYS A 143 4.82 13.30 -16.99
CA LYS A 143 5.93 13.76 -16.14
C LYS A 143 5.51 13.92 -14.68
N ALA A 144 4.33 14.51 -14.45
CA ALA A 144 3.80 14.70 -13.11
C ALA A 144 3.62 13.35 -12.36
N LEU A 145 3.09 12.32 -13.03
CA LEU A 145 2.98 10.97 -12.46
C LEU A 145 4.34 10.33 -12.19
N ALA A 146 5.29 10.46 -13.12
CA ALA A 146 6.65 9.96 -12.95
C ALA A 146 7.38 10.63 -11.77
N GLU A 147 7.23 11.95 -11.61
CA GLU A 147 7.74 12.70 -10.47
C GLU A 147 7.10 12.23 -9.17
N ALA A 148 5.77 12.06 -9.14
CA ALA A 148 5.07 11.51 -7.97
C ALA A 148 5.62 10.14 -7.56
N ALA A 149 5.84 9.25 -8.54
CA ALA A 149 6.41 7.93 -8.28
C ALA A 149 7.83 8.01 -7.71
N LYS A 150 8.67 8.91 -8.26
CA LYS A 150 10.04 9.14 -7.76
C LYS A 150 10.06 9.67 -6.33
N HIS A 151 9.20 10.64 -6.00
CA HIS A 151 9.09 11.20 -4.65
C HIS A 151 8.48 10.22 -3.65
N TRP A 152 7.55 9.37 -4.10
CA TRP A 152 7.05 8.28 -3.28
C TRP A 152 8.17 7.27 -2.98
N ARG A 153 8.91 6.83 -4.00
CA ARG A 153 10.03 5.88 -3.88
C ARG A 153 11.07 6.36 -2.87
N SER A 154 11.46 7.64 -2.91
CA SER A 154 12.45 8.19 -1.99
C SER A 154 12.00 8.21 -0.52
N ARG A 155 10.69 8.15 -0.25
CA ARG A 155 10.12 8.09 1.11
C ARG A 155 10.02 6.66 1.63
N VAL A 156 9.91 5.67 0.73
CA VAL A 156 9.82 4.25 1.12
C VAL A 156 11.07 3.79 1.86
N ASN A 157 12.24 4.38 1.58
CA ASN A 157 13.49 4.02 2.26
C ASN A 157 13.53 4.38 3.76
N TYR A 158 12.52 5.02 4.33
CA TYR A 158 12.47 5.36 5.75
C TYR A 158 11.12 4.97 6.35
N GLU A 159 11.12 3.98 7.24
CA GLU A 159 9.95 3.70 8.07
C GLU A 159 10.01 4.59 9.33
N VAL A 160 8.95 5.39 9.53
CA VAL A 160 8.80 6.22 10.73
C VAL A 160 7.81 5.53 11.66
N ASN A 161 8.34 4.85 12.66
CA ASN A 161 7.50 4.30 13.73
C ASN A 161 7.28 5.39 14.77
N THR A 162 6.01 5.78 14.95
CA THR A 162 5.61 6.70 16.02
C THR A 162 4.83 5.90 17.05
N SER A 163 5.42 5.69 18.23
CA SER A 163 4.68 5.18 19.39
C SER A 163 4.23 6.36 20.24
N VAL A 164 2.95 6.34 20.62
CA VAL A 164 2.35 7.30 21.53
C VAL A 164 1.92 6.52 22.77
N THR A 165 2.59 6.76 23.88
CA THR A 165 2.22 6.17 25.18
C THR A 165 1.67 7.27 26.07
N VAL A 166 0.45 7.06 26.58
CA VAL A 166 -0.17 7.94 27.56
C VAL A 166 -0.09 7.25 28.91
N GLY A 167 0.75 7.77 29.80
CA GLY A 167 0.83 7.31 31.19
C GLY A 167 0.03 8.23 32.09
N THR A 168 -0.76 7.65 33.02
CA THR A 168 -1.21 8.37 34.21
C THR A 168 -0.14 8.18 35.28
N PRO A 169 0.41 9.24 35.90
CA PRO A 169 1.38 9.08 36.97
C PRO A 169 0.74 8.30 38.11
N VAL A 170 1.32 7.15 38.47
CA VAL A 170 1.04 6.55 39.78
C VAL A 170 1.86 7.37 40.77
N SER A 171 1.20 7.96 41.77
CA SER A 171 1.88 8.72 42.82
C SER A 171 2.69 7.73 43.67
N ASP A 172 3.93 7.47 43.28
CA ASP A 172 4.86 6.79 44.16
C ASP A 172 5.09 7.69 45.37
N SER A 173 4.67 7.13 46.51
CA SER A 173 4.84 7.74 47.81
C SER A 173 6.33 7.90 48.04
N PHE A 174 6.76 9.12 48.41
CA PHE A 174 8.10 9.35 48.95
C PHE A 174 8.30 8.40 50.15
N ASN A 175 9.06 7.32 49.95
CA ASN A 175 9.48 6.45 51.04
C ASN A 175 10.74 7.04 51.66
N ASP A 176 10.59 7.59 52.86
CA ASP A 176 11.66 7.93 53.78
C ASP A 176 12.31 6.64 54.32
N ASN A 177 13.57 6.74 54.72
CA ASN A 177 14.47 5.65 55.06
C ASN A 177 13.98 4.75 56.21
N GLY A 178 14.37 3.46 56.16
CA GLY A 178 14.75 2.70 57.37
C GLY A 178 14.09 1.33 57.56
N GLU A 179 14.83 0.29 57.14
CA GLU A 179 15.10 -0.98 57.84
C GLU A 179 13.98 -2.01 58.20
N GLU A 180 14.41 -3.28 58.02
CA GLU A 180 13.97 -4.55 58.62
C GLU A 180 12.84 -5.41 57.96
N GLU A 181 13.34 -6.43 57.26
CA GLU A 181 13.03 -7.88 57.27
C GLU A 181 11.60 -8.45 57.38
N ALA A 182 11.45 -9.52 56.57
CA ALA A 182 10.76 -10.80 56.82
C ALA A 182 9.33 -11.04 56.28
N GLU A 183 9.30 -12.06 55.40
CA GLU A 183 8.36 -13.19 55.29
C GLU A 183 6.90 -13.02 54.79
N GLU A 184 6.69 -13.70 53.65
CA GLU A 184 5.62 -14.65 53.26
C GLU A 184 4.13 -14.49 53.64
N ALA A 185 3.34 -14.94 52.63
CA ALA A 185 2.06 -15.65 52.70
C ALA A 185 0.74 -14.84 52.80
N ASP A 186 0.01 -14.92 51.68
CA ASP A 186 -1.34 -15.49 51.57
C ASP A 186 -2.38 -15.15 52.66
N THR A 187 -3.48 -14.48 52.30
CA THR A 187 -4.86 -15.00 52.44
C THR A 187 -5.96 -13.92 52.30
N VAL A 188 -6.94 -14.30 51.49
CA VAL A 188 -8.39 -14.00 51.49
C VAL A 188 -9.02 -13.16 52.62
N GLY A 189 -9.73 -12.10 52.19
CA GLY A 189 -11.16 -11.89 52.46
C GLY A 189 -11.62 -11.45 53.86
N ALA A 190 -12.25 -10.27 53.94
CA ALA A 190 -13.52 -10.08 54.67
C ALA A 190 -14.10 -8.68 54.45
N MET A 191 -15.29 -8.63 53.87
CA MET A 191 -16.24 -7.53 53.97
C MET A 191 -16.88 -7.51 55.36
N HIS A 192 -17.07 -6.31 55.96
CA HIS A 192 -18.24 -5.83 56.73
C HIS A 192 -17.85 -4.72 57.74
N PRO A 193 -18.80 -3.93 58.30
CA PRO A 193 -19.67 -2.94 57.64
C PRO A 193 -19.60 -1.54 58.31
N HIS A 194 -20.13 -0.53 57.62
CA HIS A 194 -20.24 0.86 58.11
C HIS A 194 -21.06 1.04 59.41
N PRO A 195 -20.70 2.03 60.25
CA PRO A 195 -21.64 2.76 61.12
C PRO A 195 -21.97 4.18 60.60
N PRO A 196 -23.01 4.84 61.16
CA PRO A 196 -23.91 5.79 60.48
C PRO A 196 -23.47 7.27 60.59
N PRO A 197 -24.18 8.23 59.95
CA PRO A 197 -23.66 9.56 59.67
C PRO A 197 -23.91 10.54 60.82
N THR A 198 -22.88 11.29 61.21
CA THR A 198 -23.02 12.47 62.07
C THR A 198 -22.38 13.70 61.44
N GLN A 199 -23.27 14.54 60.93
CA GLN A 199 -23.32 16.01 60.99
C GLN A 199 -22.02 16.82 61.01
N HIS A 200 -21.89 17.62 59.95
CA HIS A 200 -21.35 18.98 59.88
C HIS A 200 -20.23 19.38 60.85
N ARG A 201 -19.03 19.52 60.27
CA ARG A 201 -18.15 20.65 60.60
C ARG A 201 -17.46 21.14 59.33
N ASP A 202 -17.92 22.29 58.86
CA ASP A 202 -17.14 23.15 57.98
C ASP A 202 -15.87 23.55 58.71
N SER A 203 -14.73 23.05 58.22
CA SER A 203 -13.43 23.65 58.50
C SER A 203 -12.68 23.73 57.19
N ASN A 204 -12.51 24.97 56.72
CA ASN A 204 -11.66 25.38 55.63
C ASN A 204 -10.33 24.60 55.62
N SER A 205 -10.21 23.69 54.66
CA SER A 205 -8.93 23.23 54.13
C SER A 205 -9.07 23.29 52.62
N THR A 206 -8.47 24.31 52.02
CA THR A 206 -8.30 24.46 50.58
C THR A 206 -7.40 23.33 50.05
N GLY A 207 -7.97 22.14 49.88
CA GLY A 207 -7.36 21.06 49.11
C GLY A 207 -7.47 21.41 47.63
N ARG A 208 -6.35 21.81 47.01
CA ARG A 208 -6.25 21.91 45.55
C ARG A 208 -6.75 20.59 44.95
N LYS A 209 -7.76 20.65 44.07
CA LYS A 209 -8.11 19.51 43.20
C LYS A 209 -6.82 19.04 42.54
N GLY A 210 -6.39 17.80 42.83
CA GLY A 210 -5.19 17.22 42.24
C GLY A 210 -5.28 17.32 40.72
N SER A 211 -4.30 17.98 40.10
CA SER A 211 -4.23 18.06 38.65
C SER A 211 -3.80 16.68 38.14
N ILE A 212 -4.71 15.96 37.48
CA ILE A 212 -4.33 14.76 36.73
C ILE A 212 -3.63 15.27 35.48
N VAL A 213 -2.29 15.22 35.50
CA VAL A 213 -1.46 15.51 34.33
C VAL A 213 -1.23 14.19 33.61
N SER A 214 -1.89 13.99 32.47
CA SER A 214 -1.56 12.89 31.57
C SER A 214 -0.28 13.24 30.83
N ILE A 215 0.76 12.42 30.99
CA ILE A 215 2.02 12.59 30.25
C ILE A 215 1.89 11.78 28.96
N THR A 216 1.82 12.48 27.83
CA THR A 216 1.92 11.87 26.50
C THR A 216 3.40 11.83 26.12
N THR A 217 3.98 10.63 26.08
CA THR A 217 5.32 10.42 25.55
C THR A 217 5.21 10.07 24.07
N LEU A 218 5.88 10.85 23.22
CA LEU A 218 5.96 10.62 21.78
C LEU A 218 7.39 10.17 21.44
N THR A 219 7.53 8.95 20.94
CA THR A 219 8.82 8.42 20.49
C THR A 219 8.75 8.20 18.98
N GLN A 220 9.64 8.88 18.26
CA GLN A 220 9.83 8.70 16.83
C GLN A 220 11.16 8.00 16.58
N SER A 221 11.13 6.87 15.89
CA SER A 221 12.33 6.19 15.40
C SER A 221 12.31 6.15 13.88
N PHE A 222 13.46 6.41 13.26
CA PHE A 222 13.68 6.35 11.82
C PHE A 222 14.57 5.15 11.53
N GLU A 223 14.08 4.18 10.76
CA GLU A 223 14.89 3.05 10.30
C GLU A 223 14.92 2.99 8.76
N PRO A 224 16.10 2.75 8.15
CA PRO A 224 16.18 2.47 6.72
C PRO A 224 15.39 1.21 6.36
N ALA A 225 14.51 1.28 5.36
CA ALA A 225 13.69 0.14 4.94
C ALA A 225 14.50 -1.03 4.36
N ASP A 226 15.77 -0.81 4.04
CA ASP A 226 16.72 -1.82 3.56
C ASP A 226 17.49 -2.52 4.70
N SER A 227 17.13 -2.25 5.97
CA SER A 227 17.75 -2.90 7.13
C SER A 227 17.35 -4.39 7.20
N PRO A 228 18.30 -5.32 7.33
CA PRO A 228 18.00 -6.75 7.45
C PRO A 228 17.41 -7.03 8.83
N ARG A 229 16.12 -6.81 8.99
CA ARG A 229 15.35 -7.21 10.17
C ARG A 229 14.21 -8.11 9.75
N PHE A 230 14.28 -9.34 10.24
CA PHE A 230 13.16 -10.26 10.34
C PHE A 230 11.92 -9.50 10.84
N ALA A 231 10.94 -9.35 9.95
CA ALA A 231 9.68 -8.70 10.26
C ALA A 231 8.94 -9.54 11.29
N THR A 232 9.09 -9.20 12.57
CA THR A 232 8.40 -9.88 13.67
C THR A 232 6.97 -9.34 13.74
N THR A 233 6.14 -9.67 12.74
CA THR A 233 4.65 -9.69 12.73
C THR A 233 4.11 -9.82 11.30
N ILE A 234 4.69 -10.74 10.52
CA ILE A 234 4.09 -11.17 9.26
C ILE A 234 3.47 -12.54 9.52
N ALA A 235 2.17 -12.68 9.24
CA ALA A 235 1.49 -13.96 9.38
C ALA A 235 2.17 -15.00 8.46
N GLU A 236 2.41 -16.21 8.98
CA GLU A 236 2.99 -17.33 8.21
C GLU A 236 2.24 -17.50 6.87
N GLY A 237 2.93 -17.22 5.76
CA GLY A 237 2.38 -17.28 4.40
C GLY A 237 2.70 -16.08 3.50
N ASP A 238 3.09 -14.94 4.07
CA ASP A 238 3.37 -13.69 3.32
C ASP A 238 4.80 -13.59 2.74
N GLU A 239 5.65 -14.61 2.95
CA GLU A 239 7.02 -14.68 2.42
C GLU A 239 7.14 -15.48 1.11
N LEU A 240 6.03 -16.02 0.60
CA LEU A 240 6.05 -16.85 -0.60
C LEU A 240 6.10 -15.98 -1.86
N VAL A 241 7.32 -15.72 -2.33
CA VAL A 241 7.55 -15.27 -3.71
C VAL A 241 7.29 -16.43 -4.66
N TYR A 242 6.61 -16.16 -5.78
CA TYR A 242 6.36 -17.17 -6.81
C TYR A 242 7.67 -17.82 -7.27
N ALA A 243 7.69 -19.16 -7.29
CA ALA A 243 8.91 -19.91 -7.56
C ALA A 243 9.49 -19.59 -8.95
N GLY A 244 10.79 -19.29 -9.00
CA GLY A 244 11.53 -19.05 -10.25
C GLY A 244 11.61 -17.59 -10.70
N ILE A 245 11.10 -16.64 -9.91
CA ILE A 245 11.27 -15.20 -10.13
C ILE A 245 11.45 -14.47 -8.80
N GLU A 246 12.15 -13.35 -8.81
CA GLU A 246 12.29 -12.47 -7.65
C GLU A 246 11.01 -11.65 -7.37
N GLU A 247 11.00 -10.81 -6.32
CA GLU A 247 9.88 -9.89 -6.13
C GLU A 247 9.80 -8.82 -7.23
N PRO A 248 8.60 -8.33 -7.58
CA PRO A 248 8.45 -7.22 -8.51
C PRO A 248 9.29 -6.00 -8.09
N PRO A 249 9.94 -5.31 -9.04
CA PRO A 249 10.65 -4.09 -8.74
C PRO A 249 9.71 -3.01 -8.19
N TRP A 250 10.27 -2.10 -7.38
CA TRP A 250 9.52 -1.00 -6.78
C TRP A 250 9.08 0.06 -7.81
N GLU A 251 9.77 0.14 -8.95
CA GLU A 251 9.43 1.01 -10.07
C GLU A 251 7.98 0.75 -10.54
N ARG A 252 7.22 1.83 -10.70
CA ARG A 252 5.82 1.76 -11.11
C ARG A 252 5.68 1.96 -12.61
N GLY A 253 4.84 1.13 -13.24
CA GLY A 253 4.53 1.22 -14.65
C GLY A 253 3.40 2.20 -14.94
N LEU A 254 3.51 2.92 -16.05
CA LEU A 254 2.46 3.78 -16.57
C LEU A 254 2.10 3.37 -18.01
N LEU A 255 0.86 3.02 -18.24
CA LEU A 255 0.32 2.76 -19.57
C LEU A 255 -0.36 4.02 -20.12
N ILE A 256 0.03 4.44 -21.31
CA ILE A 256 -0.63 5.54 -22.01
C ILE A 256 -1.72 4.96 -22.92
N LEU A 257 -2.97 5.38 -22.74
CA LEU A 257 -4.06 4.99 -23.64
C LEU A 257 -3.87 5.73 -24.96
N ALA A 258 -3.31 5.04 -25.95
CA ALA A 258 -2.94 5.63 -27.25
C ALA A 258 -3.94 5.35 -28.37
N GLN A 259 -4.65 4.23 -28.33
CA GLN A 259 -5.61 3.84 -29.37
C GLN A 259 -6.77 3.04 -28.76
N MET A 260 -7.97 3.16 -29.34
CA MET A 260 -9.12 2.34 -29.03
C MET A 260 -9.70 1.72 -30.32
N SER A 261 -10.24 0.50 -30.21
CA SER A 261 -10.94 -0.18 -31.30
C SER A 261 -12.41 0.26 -31.44
N SER A 262 -12.94 0.95 -30.43
CA SER A 262 -14.32 1.41 -30.35
C SER A 262 -14.67 2.32 -31.53
N ALA A 263 -15.80 2.07 -32.19
CA ALA A 263 -16.27 2.95 -33.26
C ALA A 263 -16.53 4.37 -32.72
N GLY A 264 -16.10 5.40 -33.47
CA GLY A 264 -16.34 6.81 -33.12
C GLY A 264 -15.48 7.36 -31.97
N ASN A 265 -14.41 6.68 -31.56
CA ASN A 265 -13.54 7.18 -30.51
C ASN A 265 -12.70 8.40 -30.98
N TYR A 266 -12.31 9.24 -30.02
CA TYR A 266 -11.55 10.47 -30.27
C TYR A 266 -10.02 10.28 -30.31
N MET A 267 -9.50 9.05 -30.25
CA MET A 267 -8.06 8.78 -30.37
C MET A 267 -7.66 8.76 -31.84
N THR A 268 -7.37 9.94 -32.37
CA THR A 268 -6.91 10.12 -33.76
C THR A 268 -5.48 9.60 -33.96
N PRO A 269 -5.01 9.37 -35.20
CA PRO A 269 -3.62 9.02 -35.46
C PRO A 269 -2.60 10.04 -34.90
N GLU A 270 -2.96 11.32 -34.86
CA GLU A 270 -2.15 12.39 -34.27
C GLU A 270 -2.04 12.22 -32.75
N TYR A 271 -3.16 11.90 -32.09
CA TYR A 271 -3.18 11.58 -30.67
C TYR A 271 -2.32 10.35 -30.36
N THR A 272 -2.41 9.28 -31.16
CA THR A 272 -1.58 8.08 -31.01
C THR A 272 -0.10 8.40 -31.12
N ARG A 273 0.29 9.25 -32.06
CA ARG A 273 1.69 9.68 -32.24
C ARG A 273 2.18 10.50 -31.06
N ALA A 274 1.37 11.45 -30.57
CA ALA A 274 1.67 12.23 -29.38
C ALA A 274 1.85 11.35 -28.13
N CYS A 275 1.09 10.25 -28.03
CA CYS A 275 1.28 9.25 -26.97
C CYS A 275 2.64 8.54 -27.09
N GLN A 276 3.04 8.13 -28.29
CA GLN A 276 4.35 7.49 -28.53
C GLN A 276 5.50 8.43 -28.16
N GLU A 277 5.42 9.70 -28.54
CA GLU A 277 6.39 10.74 -28.18
C GLU A 277 6.42 11.04 -26.67
N ALA A 278 5.35 10.72 -25.94
CA ALA A 278 5.29 10.89 -24.49
C ALA A 278 5.97 9.73 -23.72
N CYS A 279 6.11 8.56 -24.34
CA CYS A 279 6.81 7.39 -23.78
C CYS A 279 8.35 7.49 -23.86
N THR A 280 8.90 8.40 -24.67
CA THR A 280 10.33 8.74 -24.74
C THR A 280 10.69 9.88 -23.80
#